data_AF-E4WN62-F1
#
_entry.id   AF-E4WN62-F1
#
_cell.length_a   1.000
_cell.length_b   1.000
_cell.length_c   1.000
_cell.angle_alpha   90.00
_cell.angle_beta   90.00
_cell.angle_gamma   90.00
#
_symmetry.space_group_name_H-M   'P 1'
#
loop_
_entity.id
_entity.type
_entity.pdbx_description
1 polymer ?
#
loop_
_entity_poly.entity_id
_entity_poly.type
_entity_poly.pdbx_seq_one_letter_code
_entity_poly.pdbx_strand_id
1 'polypeptide(L)'
;YAVEPLRDGRSFSSRRVTALQDGRAIFTMSSSFHELEPGFDHSDPEPLDVPPPQECPSFIETIEERYGDAAIWHEWDALDVRYVGDSTPGGGMPDDPTRRARMRVWVKTTAALPDEISIHQAILAYLSDLTLLSVATLPHGVAFMSNQLQIASIDHVMW
;
A
#
# COMPACT_ATOMS: atom_id res chain seq x y z
N TYR A 1 15.10 5.37 -15.06
CA TYR A 1 15.35 6.04 -13.76
C TYR A 1 16.79 6.50 -13.70
N ALA A 2 17.04 7.75 -13.28
CA ALA A 2 18.38 8.28 -13.03
C ALA A 2 18.68 8.18 -11.52
N VAL A 3 19.80 7.56 -11.15
CA VAL A 3 20.18 7.34 -9.75
C VAL A 3 21.44 8.14 -9.42
N GLU A 4 21.35 8.97 -8.40
CA GLU A 4 22.44 9.79 -7.87
C GLU A 4 22.87 9.23 -6.49
N PRO A 5 24.13 8.78 -6.34
CA PRO A 5 24.70 8.51 -5.04
C PRO A 5 24.83 9.81 -4.24
N LEU A 6 24.18 9.89 -3.08
CA LEU A 6 24.28 11.04 -2.19
C LEU A 6 25.36 10.84 -1.12
N ARG A 7 25.43 9.62 -0.57
CA ARG A 7 26.36 9.25 0.50
C ARG A 7 26.60 7.74 0.51
N ASP A 8 27.84 7.36 0.76
CA ASP A 8 28.24 6.01 1.16
C ASP A 8 29.05 6.13 2.45
N GLY A 9 28.40 5.80 3.57
CA GLY A 9 29.01 5.77 4.89
C GLY A 9 29.47 4.37 5.29
N ARG A 10 29.85 4.20 6.56
CA ARG A 10 30.22 2.88 7.10
C ARG A 10 29.03 1.91 7.06
N SER A 11 27.89 2.33 7.59
CA SER A 11 26.71 1.47 7.75
C SER A 11 25.48 1.94 6.96
N PHE A 12 25.46 3.21 6.52
CA PHE A 12 24.36 3.79 5.75
C PHE A 12 24.79 4.22 4.36
N SER A 13 23.96 3.95 3.37
CA SER A 13 24.07 4.47 2.00
C SER A 13 22.79 5.20 1.62
N SER A 14 22.90 6.35 0.96
CA SER A 14 21.75 7.15 0.51
C SER A 14 21.79 7.41 -0.99
N ARG A 15 20.63 7.32 -1.64
CA ARG A 15 20.46 7.53 -3.08
C ARG A 15 19.30 8.50 -3.33
N ARG A 16 19.43 9.32 -4.36
CA ARG A 16 18.31 10.02 -4.99
C ARG A 16 17.97 9.34 -6.31
N VAL A 17 16.69 9.07 -6.53
CA VAL A 17 16.19 8.50 -7.79
C VAL A 17 15.25 9.51 -8.42
N THR A 18 15.49 9.82 -9.70
CA THR A 18 14.60 10.64 -10.52
C THR A 18 14.05 9.80 -11.66
N ALA A 19 12.73 9.65 -11.73
CA ALA A 19 12.06 9.07 -12.88
C ALA A 19 11.85 10.16 -13.94
N LEU A 20 12.21 9.84 -15.18
CA LEU A 20 12.12 10.77 -16.32
C LEU A 20 11.23 10.15 -17.39
N GLN A 21 10.32 10.96 -17.94
CA GLN A 21 9.57 10.65 -19.14
C GLN A 21 9.65 11.87 -20.07
N ASP A 22 10.00 11.65 -21.34
CA ASP A 22 10.26 12.72 -22.32
C ASP A 22 11.23 13.81 -21.80
N GLY A 23 12.23 13.39 -21.02
CA GLY A 23 13.22 14.26 -20.40
C GLY A 23 12.72 15.10 -19.21
N ARG A 24 11.46 14.95 -18.80
CA ARG A 24 10.87 15.67 -17.65
C ARG A 24 10.80 14.76 -16.43
N ALA A 25 11.11 15.32 -15.27
CA ALA A 25 10.95 14.61 -14.00
C ALA A 25 9.46 14.39 -13.70
N ILE A 26 9.08 13.13 -13.50
CA ILE A 26 7.71 12.74 -13.13
C ILE A 26 7.61 12.24 -11.69
N PHE A 27 8.74 11.85 -11.09
CA PHE A 27 8.82 11.35 -9.72
C PHE A 27 10.26 11.51 -9.20
N THR A 28 10.38 11.83 -7.91
CA THR A 28 11.66 11.90 -7.21
C THR A 28 11.56 11.18 -5.88
N MET A 29 12.55 10.36 -5.57
CA MET A 29 12.65 9.62 -4.32
C MET A 29 14.02 9.82 -3.69
N SER A 30 14.07 9.91 -2.37
CA SER A 30 15.28 9.71 -1.60
C SER A 30 15.15 8.40 -0.84
N SER A 31 16.11 7.50 -0.97
CA SER A 31 16.15 6.23 -0.25
C SER A 31 17.42 6.09 0.57
N SER A 32 17.30 5.41 1.70
CA SER A 32 18.41 5.11 2.61
C SER A 32 18.45 3.61 2.85
N PHE A 33 19.65 3.04 2.80
CA PHE A 33 19.91 1.62 2.99
C PHE A 33 20.85 1.45 4.18
N HIS A 34 20.65 0.38 4.94
CA HIS A 34 21.47 0.02 6.10
C HIS A 34 21.88 -1.44 6.01
N GLU A 35 23.06 -1.78 6.52
CA GLU A 35 23.46 -3.18 6.72
C GLU A 35 22.65 -3.82 7.86
N LEU A 36 22.48 -5.14 7.88
CA LEU A 36 21.79 -5.77 9.01
C LEU A 36 22.70 -5.75 10.24
N GLU A 37 22.23 -5.13 11.33
CA GLU A 37 22.96 -5.05 12.60
C GLU A 37 22.03 -5.45 13.77
N PRO A 38 22.54 -6.17 14.79
CA PRO A 38 21.79 -6.40 16.03
C PRO A 38 21.52 -5.08 16.77
N GLY A 39 20.37 -4.99 17.44
CA GLY A 39 19.98 -3.79 18.18
C GLY A 39 18.82 -4.03 19.14
N PHE A 40 18.25 -2.95 19.64
CA PHE A 40 16.99 -3.01 20.38
C PHE A 40 15.84 -3.38 19.43
N ASP A 41 14.99 -4.28 19.86
CA ASP A 41 13.85 -4.78 19.08
C ASP A 41 12.57 -4.68 19.91
N HIS A 42 11.58 -3.99 19.37
CA HIS A 42 10.22 -3.87 19.89
C HIS A 42 9.30 -3.39 18.75
N SER A 43 8.03 -3.75 18.84
CA SER A 43 6.99 -3.31 17.92
C SER A 43 5.68 -3.09 18.66
N ASP A 44 4.79 -2.31 18.05
CA ASP A 44 3.41 -2.25 18.51
C ASP A 44 2.76 -3.64 18.36
N PRO A 45 1.84 -4.02 19.26
CA PRO A 45 1.16 -5.30 19.16
C PRO A 45 0.32 -5.38 17.88
N GLU A 46 0.26 -6.57 17.29
CA GLU A 46 -0.65 -6.85 16.18
C GLU A 46 -2.11 -6.60 16.60
N PRO A 47 -2.98 -6.15 15.68
CA PRO A 47 -4.39 -5.94 16.01
C PRO A 47 -5.07 -7.29 16.32
N LEU A 48 -5.71 -7.38 17.49
CA LEU A 48 -6.25 -8.64 18.04
C LEU A 48 -7.52 -9.17 17.31
N ASP A 49 -8.16 -8.32 16.50
CA ASP A 49 -9.49 -8.54 15.93
C ASP A 49 -9.48 -8.65 14.39
N VAL A 50 -8.42 -9.27 13.84
CA VAL A 50 -8.28 -9.48 12.39
C VAL A 50 -8.48 -10.96 12.06
N PRO A 51 -9.56 -11.34 11.37
CA PRO A 51 -9.74 -12.71 10.90
C PRO A 51 -8.61 -13.13 9.95
N PRO A 52 -8.28 -14.43 9.89
CA PRO A 52 -7.27 -14.93 8.96
C PRO A 52 -7.72 -14.71 7.50
N PRO A 53 -6.78 -14.61 6.55
CA PRO A 53 -7.09 -14.30 5.15
C PRO A 53 -8.04 -15.31 4.48
N GLN A 54 -8.05 -16.57 4.91
CA GLN A 54 -8.92 -17.61 4.37
C GLN A 54 -10.40 -17.42 4.72
N GLU A 55 -10.69 -16.65 5.78
CA GLU A 55 -12.06 -16.33 6.21
C GLU A 55 -12.55 -14.99 5.64
N CYS A 56 -11.69 -14.28 4.92
CA CYS A 56 -11.98 -12.97 4.36
C CYS A 56 -12.41 -13.07 2.88
N PRO A 57 -13.44 -12.32 2.45
CA PRO A 57 -13.85 -12.27 1.04
C PRO A 57 -12.76 -11.64 0.16
N SER A 58 -12.89 -11.84 -1.16
CA SER A 58 -12.06 -11.14 -2.15
C SER A 58 -12.30 -9.64 -2.07
N PHE A 59 -11.22 -8.86 -2.07
CA PHE A 59 -11.31 -7.40 -2.10
C PHE A 59 -11.97 -6.89 -3.37
N ILE A 60 -11.55 -7.42 -4.53
CA ILE A 60 -12.06 -6.98 -5.84
C ILE A 60 -13.57 -7.24 -5.91
N GLU A 61 -14.02 -8.46 -5.59
CA GLU A 61 -15.45 -8.81 -5.60
C GLU A 61 -16.25 -7.90 -4.65
N THR A 62 -15.72 -7.60 -3.46
CA THR A 62 -16.39 -6.72 -2.48
C THR A 62 -16.55 -5.29 -2.99
N ILE A 63 -15.53 -4.75 -3.66
CA ILE A 63 -15.55 -3.39 -4.21
C ILE A 63 -16.45 -3.30 -5.44
N GLU A 64 -16.44 -4.33 -6.30
CA GLU A 64 -17.34 -4.44 -7.45
C GLU A 64 -18.81 -4.51 -7.03
N GLU A 65 -19.14 -5.31 -6.01
CA GLU A 65 -20.50 -5.38 -5.46
C GLU A 65 -20.97 -4.03 -4.91
N ARG A 66 -20.06 -3.25 -4.29
CA ARG A 66 -20.40 -1.99 -3.64
C ARG A 66 -20.46 -0.80 -4.60
N TYR A 67 -19.58 -0.75 -5.60
CA TYR A 67 -19.37 0.43 -6.45
C TYR A 67 -19.48 0.16 -7.95
N GLY A 68 -19.62 -1.10 -8.36
CA GLY A 68 -19.69 -1.54 -9.75
C GLY A 68 -18.34 -2.01 -10.30
N ASP A 69 -18.43 -2.79 -11.38
CA ASP A 69 -17.28 -3.30 -12.14
C ASP A 69 -16.53 -2.16 -12.86
N ALA A 70 -15.20 -2.23 -12.83
CA ALA A 70 -14.31 -1.36 -13.58
C ALA A 70 -13.00 -2.11 -13.91
N ALA A 71 -12.54 -2.00 -15.15
CA ALA A 71 -11.34 -2.68 -15.64
C ALA A 71 -10.07 -2.42 -14.80
N ILE A 72 -10.01 -1.29 -14.09
CA ILE A 72 -8.88 -0.95 -13.22
C ILE A 72 -8.73 -1.91 -12.03
N TRP A 73 -9.82 -2.54 -11.58
CA TRP A 73 -9.77 -3.49 -10.46
C TRP A 73 -8.98 -4.77 -10.83
N HIS A 74 -8.97 -5.14 -12.11
CA HIS A 74 -8.23 -6.30 -12.63
C HIS A 74 -6.75 -6.02 -12.91
N GLU A 75 -6.26 -4.79 -12.72
CA GLU A 75 -4.81 -4.51 -12.77
C GLU A 75 -4.05 -5.27 -11.67
N TRP A 76 -4.76 -5.82 -10.68
CA TRP A 76 -4.19 -6.50 -9.51
C TRP A 76 -4.29 -8.03 -9.58
N ASP A 77 -4.53 -8.63 -10.75
CA ASP A 77 -4.65 -10.09 -10.92
C ASP A 77 -3.41 -10.89 -10.44
N ALA A 78 -2.25 -10.24 -10.32
CA ALA A 78 -1.03 -10.82 -9.74
C ALA A 78 -1.06 -10.93 -8.19
N LEU A 79 -2.11 -10.41 -7.55
CA LEU A 79 -2.24 -10.30 -6.11
C LEU A 79 -3.49 -11.03 -5.60
N ASP A 80 -3.36 -11.67 -4.45
CA ASP A 80 -4.49 -12.16 -3.66
C ASP A 80 -4.74 -11.15 -2.53
N VAL A 81 -5.76 -10.30 -2.73
CA VAL A 81 -6.16 -9.26 -1.79
C VAL A 81 -7.46 -9.66 -1.10
N ARG A 82 -7.45 -9.76 0.23
CA ARG A 82 -8.62 -10.13 1.03
C ARG A 82 -9.13 -8.97 1.85
N TYR A 83 -10.42 -8.69 1.76
CA TYR A 83 -11.05 -7.60 2.47
C TYR A 83 -11.45 -8.02 3.87
N VAL A 84 -10.82 -7.41 4.88
CA VAL A 84 -11.19 -7.64 6.29
C VAL A 84 -12.35 -6.74 6.68
N GLY A 85 -12.32 -5.50 6.23
CA GLY A 85 -13.34 -4.50 6.55
C GLY A 85 -12.84 -3.07 6.41
N ASP A 86 -13.77 -2.13 6.50
CA ASP A 86 -13.51 -0.70 6.57
C ASP A 86 -14.54 0.03 7.45
N SER A 87 -14.33 1.34 7.63
CA SER A 87 -15.15 2.19 8.50
C SER A 87 -16.45 2.73 7.86
N THR A 88 -16.83 2.28 6.66
CA THR A 88 -18.12 2.66 6.05
C THR A 88 -19.29 1.91 6.70
N PRO A 89 -20.54 2.42 6.58
CA PRO A 89 -21.72 1.68 7.04
C PRO A 89 -21.81 0.29 6.40
N GLY A 90 -21.77 -0.75 7.22
CA GLY A 90 -21.75 -2.14 6.76
C GLY A 90 -20.38 -2.68 6.37
N GLY A 91 -19.30 -1.89 6.51
CA GLY A 91 -17.92 -2.28 6.23
C GLY A 91 -17.29 -3.25 7.24
N GLY A 92 -18.03 -3.73 8.23
CA GLY A 92 -17.57 -4.76 9.16
C GLY A 92 -16.65 -4.28 10.29
N MET A 93 -16.16 -3.03 10.27
CA MET A 93 -15.43 -2.47 11.41
C MET A 93 -16.36 -1.87 12.46
N PRO A 94 -16.02 -1.99 13.77
CA PRO A 94 -16.72 -1.26 14.83
C PRO A 94 -16.65 0.25 14.61
N ASP A 95 -17.74 0.96 14.90
CA ASP A 95 -17.74 2.42 14.84
C ASP A 95 -16.73 3.00 15.84
N ASP A 96 -15.92 3.95 15.37
CA ASP A 96 -14.93 4.66 16.19
C ASP A 96 -14.95 6.14 15.80
N PRO A 97 -15.55 7.01 16.63
CA PRO A 97 -15.68 8.42 16.31
C PRO A 97 -14.32 9.14 16.25
N THR A 98 -13.26 8.54 16.80
CA THR A 98 -11.89 9.07 16.81
C THR A 98 -11.06 8.58 15.61
N ARG A 99 -11.47 7.50 14.94
CA ARG A 99 -10.77 6.89 13.80
C ARG A 99 -11.73 6.59 12.65
N ARG A 100 -12.16 7.65 11.97
CA ARG A 100 -13.22 7.59 10.95
C ARG A 100 -12.77 7.00 9.60
N ALA A 101 -11.48 6.98 9.32
CA ALA A 101 -10.90 6.48 8.08
C ALA A 101 -10.02 5.26 8.38
N ARG A 102 -10.59 4.06 8.25
CA ARG A 102 -9.88 2.80 8.50
C ARG A 102 -10.28 1.76 7.48
N MET A 103 -9.31 1.00 7.02
CA MET A 103 -9.51 -0.20 6.21
C MET A 103 -8.44 -1.21 6.59
N ARG A 104 -8.79 -2.48 6.56
CA ARG A 104 -7.86 -3.59 6.73
C ARG A 104 -8.02 -4.53 5.55
N VAL A 105 -6.90 -4.91 4.97
CA VAL A 105 -6.81 -5.89 3.90
C VAL A 105 -5.63 -6.81 4.17
N TRP A 106 -5.78 -8.08 3.82
CA TRP A 106 -4.63 -8.96 3.62
C TRP A 106 -4.18 -8.85 2.17
N VAL A 107 -2.87 -8.94 1.94
CA VAL A 107 -2.32 -8.97 0.59
C VAL A 107 -1.17 -9.95 0.52
N LYS A 108 -1.10 -10.71 -0.56
CA LYS A 108 0.05 -11.53 -0.95
C LYS A 108 0.12 -11.63 -2.47
N THR A 109 1.28 -12.01 -3.00
CA THR A 109 1.40 -12.38 -4.41
C THR A 109 0.75 -13.75 -4.67
N THR A 110 0.18 -13.94 -5.86
CA THR A 110 -0.40 -15.23 -6.26
C THR A 110 0.65 -16.29 -6.61
N ALA A 111 1.84 -15.84 -7.02
CA ALA A 111 3.00 -16.67 -7.28
C ALA A 111 4.09 -16.48 -6.21
N ALA A 112 4.93 -17.50 -6.05
CA ALA A 112 6.13 -17.41 -5.23
C ALA A 112 7.11 -16.39 -5.81
N LEU A 113 7.72 -15.58 -4.95
CA LEU A 113 8.79 -14.66 -5.31
C LEU A 113 10.16 -15.37 -5.20
N PRO A 114 11.19 -14.91 -5.94
CA PRO A 114 12.56 -15.34 -5.70
C PRO A 114 13.00 -15.01 -4.27
N ASP A 115 13.91 -15.82 -3.71
CA ASP A 115 14.48 -15.62 -2.37
C ASP A 115 15.52 -14.49 -2.35
N GLU A 116 15.06 -13.27 -2.68
CA GLU A 116 15.85 -12.05 -2.77
C GLU A 116 15.12 -10.91 -2.04
N ILE A 117 15.64 -10.48 -0.88
CA ILE A 117 14.99 -9.49 -0.03
C ILE A 117 14.69 -8.16 -0.75
N SER A 118 15.52 -7.76 -1.71
CA SER A 118 15.32 -6.56 -2.52
C SER A 118 14.06 -6.64 -3.38
N ILE A 119 13.72 -7.84 -3.89
CA ILE A 119 12.48 -8.07 -4.64
C ILE A 119 11.28 -8.00 -3.69
N HIS A 120 11.37 -8.63 -2.53
CA HIS A 120 10.31 -8.55 -1.51
C HIS A 120 10.05 -7.10 -1.06
N GLN A 121 11.10 -6.31 -0.85
CA GLN A 121 11.00 -4.88 -0.50
C GLN A 121 10.39 -4.06 -1.63
N ALA A 122 10.79 -4.30 -2.89
CA ALA A 122 10.22 -3.61 -4.05
C ALA A 122 8.73 -3.93 -4.23
N ILE A 123 8.34 -5.20 -4.03
CA ILE A 123 6.93 -5.60 -4.05
C ILE A 123 6.17 -4.98 -2.89
N LEU A 124 6.70 -4.95 -1.67
CA LEU A 124 6.06 -4.26 -0.55
C LEU A 124 5.85 -2.76 -0.84
N ALA A 125 6.81 -2.11 -1.49
CA ALA A 125 6.69 -0.72 -1.91
C ALA A 125 5.69 -0.49 -3.03
N TYR A 126 5.51 -1.47 -3.92
CA TYR A 126 4.42 -1.46 -4.89
C TYR A 126 3.07 -1.60 -4.19
N LEU A 127 2.96 -2.54 -3.24
CA LEU A 127 1.73 -2.83 -2.51
C LEU A 127 1.27 -1.68 -1.61
N SER A 128 2.19 -0.91 -1.04
CA SER A 128 1.87 0.15 -0.08
C SER A 128 1.05 1.30 -0.69
N ASP A 129 1.16 1.53 -2.00
CA ASP A 129 0.45 2.62 -2.69
C ASP A 129 -0.88 2.18 -3.33
N LEU A 130 -1.24 0.89 -3.26
CA LEU A 130 -2.44 0.35 -3.93
C LEU A 130 -3.74 0.82 -3.28
N THR A 131 -3.83 0.74 -1.96
CA THR A 131 -5.09 0.96 -1.22
C THR A 131 -5.04 2.12 -0.24
N LEU A 132 -3.86 2.69 0.02
CA LEU A 132 -3.67 3.62 1.13
C LEU A 132 -4.50 4.90 0.98
N LEU A 133 -4.46 5.51 -0.20
CA LEU A 133 -5.15 6.77 -0.45
C LEU A 133 -6.69 6.61 -0.47
N SER A 134 -7.21 5.43 -0.81
CA SER A 134 -8.66 5.19 -0.84
C SER A 134 -9.31 5.25 0.53
N VAL A 135 -8.56 4.97 1.60
CA VAL A 135 -9.04 5.04 2.99
C VAL A 135 -9.54 6.45 3.33
N ALA A 136 -8.95 7.49 2.72
CA ALA A 136 -9.35 8.88 2.95
C ALA A 136 -10.76 9.19 2.45
N THR A 137 -11.32 8.43 1.50
CA THR A 137 -12.67 8.70 0.95
C THR A 137 -13.79 8.02 1.73
N LEU A 138 -13.47 7.03 2.58
CA LEU A 138 -14.45 6.25 3.34
C LEU A 138 -15.39 7.11 4.21
N PRO A 139 -14.90 8.10 4.98
CA PRO A 139 -15.77 8.95 5.81
C PRO A 139 -16.75 9.81 4.98
N HIS A 140 -16.47 9.98 3.70
CA HIS A 140 -17.24 10.83 2.79
C HIS A 140 -18.28 10.05 1.98
N GLY A 141 -18.25 8.71 2.03
CA GLY A 141 -19.18 7.86 1.28
C GLY A 141 -19.02 7.96 -0.24
N VAL A 142 -17.86 8.42 -0.72
CA VAL A 142 -17.55 8.55 -2.14
C VAL A 142 -16.59 7.45 -2.57
N ALA A 143 -16.90 6.79 -3.68
CA ALA A 143 -16.02 5.79 -4.26
C ALA A 143 -14.73 6.45 -4.76
N PHE A 144 -13.58 5.85 -4.44
CA PHE A 144 -12.26 6.36 -4.77
C PHE A 144 -12.09 6.67 -6.27
N MET A 145 -12.58 5.78 -7.14
CA MET A 145 -12.50 5.93 -8.60
C MET A 145 -13.72 6.61 -9.23
N SER A 146 -14.57 7.27 -8.45
CA SER A 146 -15.74 7.97 -9.00
C SER A 146 -15.35 9.19 -9.83
N ASN A 147 -16.19 9.55 -10.81
CA ASN A 147 -16.03 10.77 -11.62
C ASN A 147 -16.23 12.08 -10.83
N GLN A 148 -16.52 12.01 -9.53
CA GLN A 148 -16.72 13.16 -8.65
C GLN A 148 -15.40 13.63 -8.02
N LEU A 149 -14.33 12.84 -8.12
CA LEU A 149 -13.04 13.13 -7.52
C LEU A 149 -11.96 13.25 -8.59
N GLN A 150 -11.03 14.17 -8.35
CA GLN A 150 -9.73 14.18 -9.02
C GLN A 150 -8.70 13.78 -7.97
N ILE A 151 -8.08 12.61 -8.16
CA ILE A 151 -7.16 12.02 -7.19
C ILE A 151 -5.77 11.90 -7.81
N ALA A 152 -4.76 12.26 -7.03
CA ALA A 152 -3.35 12.04 -7.36
C ALA A 152 -2.56 11.82 -6.07
N SER A 153 -1.66 10.84 -6.07
CA SER A 153 -0.63 10.71 -5.04
C SER A 153 0.35 11.89 -5.16
N ILE A 154 0.60 12.59 -4.05
CA ILE A 154 1.51 13.74 -4.00
C ILE A 154 2.88 13.28 -3.49
N ASP A 155 2.87 12.53 -2.39
CA ASP A 155 4.03 11.91 -1.78
C ASP A 155 3.69 10.52 -1.23
N HIS A 156 4.72 9.76 -0.89
CA HIS A 156 4.64 8.46 -0.26
C HIS A 156 5.91 8.23 0.56
N VAL A 157 5.77 7.67 1.76
CA VAL A 157 6.90 7.40 2.66
C VAL A 157 6.75 6.01 3.25
N MET A 158 7.86 5.27 3.27
CA MET A 158 7.99 3.96 3.87
C MET A 158 9.25 3.92 4.75
N TRP A 159 9.25 3.00 5.70
CA TRP A 159 10.38 2.71 6.57
C TRP A 159 10.72 1.22 6.47
#